data_AF-A0A7K2NVV1-F1
#
_entry.id   AF-A0A7K2NVV1-F1
#
_cell.length_a   1.000
_cell.length_b   1.000
_cell.length_c   1.000
_cell.angle_alpha   90.00
_cell.angle_beta   90.00
_cell.angle_gamma   90.00
#
_symmetry.space_group_name_H-M   'P 1'
#
loop_
_entity.id
_entity.type
_entity.pdbx_description
1 polymer ?
#
loop_
_entity_poly.entity_id
_entity_poly.type
_entity_poly.pdbx_seq_one_letter_code
_entity_poly.pdbx_strand_id
1 'polypeptide(L)' 'MTAVPAPWTDRPVEVGLVGAGPWARAMHARVLAAGPETRLTAVWAR' A
#
# COMPACT_ATOMS: atom_id res chain seq x y z
N MET A 1 -5.05 -27.32 -8.14
CA MET A 1 -6.12 -26.68 -7.35
C MET A 1 -5.45 -25.63 -6.46
N THR A 2 -5.52 -24.34 -6.82
CA THR A 2 -4.96 -23.24 -6.02
C THR A 2 -5.98 -22.81 -4.98
N ALA A 3 -5.61 -22.82 -3.71
CA ALA A 3 -6.48 -22.32 -2.63
C ALA A 3 -6.61 -20.80 -2.72
N VAL A 4 -7.81 -20.28 -2.48
CA VAL A 4 -8.04 -18.83 -2.34
C VAL A 4 -7.56 -18.43 -0.93
N PRO A 5 -6.71 -17.40 -0.79
CA PRO A 5 -6.29 -16.93 0.52
C PRO A 5 -7.49 -16.42 1.33
N ALA A 6 -7.47 -16.67 2.63
CA ALA A 6 -8.48 -16.14 3.54
C ALA A 6 -8.46 -14.59 3.50
N PRO A 7 -9.63 -13.94 3.65
CA PRO A 7 -9.70 -12.49 3.66
C PRO A 7 -8.97 -11.91 4.89
N TRP A 8 -8.30 -10.77 4.70
CA TRP A 8 -7.70 -10.01 5.78
C TRP A 8 -8.79 -9.46 6.72
N THR A 9 -8.64 -9.69 8.02
CA THR A 9 -9.63 -9.30 9.04
C THR A 9 -9.12 -8.27 10.04
N ASP A 10 -7.81 -8.02 10.07
CA ASP A 10 -7.20 -7.02 10.94
C ASP A 10 -7.36 -5.60 10.38
N ARG A 11 -7.11 -4.61 11.23
CA ARG A 11 -7.07 -3.21 10.78
C ARG A 11 -5.92 -3.02 9.80
N PRO A 12 -6.11 -2.23 8.71
CA PRO A 12 -5.04 -1.92 7.77
C PRO A 12 -3.87 -1.23 8.48
N VAL A 13 -2.64 -1.60 8.10
CA VAL A 13 -1.43 -0.95 8.61
C VAL A 13 -1.28 0.41 7.94
N GLU A 14 -1.19 1.46 8.75
CA GLU A 14 -0.96 2.81 8.26
C GLU A 14 0.51 2.99 7.88
N VAL A 15 0.75 3.31 6.61
CA VAL A 15 2.10 3.46 6.05
C VAL A 15 2.26 4.83 5.40
N GLY A 16 3.48 5.35 5.41
CA GLY A 16 3.83 6.54 4.66
C GLY A 16 4.93 6.27 3.64
N LEU A 17 4.89 7.00 2.53
CA LEU A 17 5.83 6.85 1.42
C LEU A 17 6.88 7.96 1.46
N VAL A 18 8.15 7.59 1.40
CA VAL A 18 9.26 8.55 1.27
C VAL A 18 9.67 8.64 -0.19
N GLY A 19 9.71 9.86 -0.71
CA GLY A 19 9.99 10.18 -2.11
C GLY A 19 8.73 10.26 -2.97
N ALA A 20 8.73 11.21 -3.92
CA ALA A 20 7.62 11.46 -4.85
C ALA A 20 8.03 11.29 -6.34
N GLY A 21 9.03 10.44 -6.59
CA GLY A 21 9.52 10.17 -7.94
C GLY A 21 8.50 9.44 -8.84
N PRO A 22 8.78 9.29 -10.15
CA PRO A 22 7.87 8.63 -11.08
C PRO A 22 7.42 7.24 -10.63
N TRP A 23 8.33 6.48 -10.01
CA TRP A 23 8.04 5.16 -9.48
C TRP A 23 7.09 5.21 -8.27
N ALA A 24 7.28 6.18 -7.37
CA ALA A 24 6.41 6.38 -6.21
C ALA A 24 4.94 6.52 -6.64
N ARG A 25 4.70 7.27 -7.72
CA ARG A 25 3.36 7.50 -8.28
C ARG A 25 2.84 6.35 -9.13
N ALA A 26 3.71 5.76 -9.96
CA ALA A 26 3.32 4.72 -10.90
C ALA A 26 3.04 3.38 -10.20
N MET A 27 3.68 3.13 -9.06
CA MET A 27 3.73 1.80 -8.43
C MET A 27 3.57 1.86 -6.89
N HIS A 28 4.51 2.40 -6.10
CA HIS A 28 4.49 2.28 -4.62
C HIS A 28 3.17 2.77 -4.01
N ALA A 29 2.75 4.00 -4.35
CA ALA A 29 1.55 4.58 -3.76
C ALA A 29 0.29 3.79 -4.12
N ARG A 30 0.26 3.18 -5.32
CA ARG A 30 -0.87 2.38 -5.79
C ARG A 30 -0.90 1.02 -5.12
N VAL A 31 0.23 0.33 -5.06
CA VAL A 31 0.33 -0.99 -4.42
C VAL A 31 -0.02 -0.89 -2.94
N LEU A 32 0.50 0.10 -2.23
CA LEU A 32 0.19 0.33 -0.81
C LEU A 32 -1.26 0.75 -0.55
N ALA A 33 -2.00 1.19 -1.56
CA ALA A 33 -3.40 1.58 -1.45
C ALA A 33 -4.38 0.54 -2.04
N ALA A 34 -3.88 -0.53 -2.68
CA ALA A 34 -4.70 -1.47 -3.43
C ALA A 34 -5.24 -2.64 -2.60
N GLY A 35 -4.59 -2.96 -1.48
CA GLY A 35 -4.92 -4.11 -0.64
C GLY A 35 -5.54 -3.74 0.71
N PRO A 36 -6.30 -4.65 1.35
CA PRO A 36 -6.83 -4.46 2.71
C PRO A 36 -5.74 -4.42 3.79
N GLU A 37 -4.53 -4.86 3.49
CA GLU A 37 -3.43 -4.99 4.44
C GLU A 37 -2.83 -3.63 4.82
N THR A 38 -2.83 -2.67 3.90
CA THR A 38 -2.14 -1.39 4.09
C THR A 38 -2.99 -0.19 3.69
N ARG A 39 -2.79 0.93 4.40
CA ARG A 39 -3.38 2.22 4.07
C ARG A 39 -2.29 3.27 3.97
N LEU A 40 -2.11 3.86 2.79
CA LEU A 40 -1.20 5.00 2.61
C LEU A 40 -1.78 6.25 3.26
N THR A 41 -1.08 6.81 4.26
CA THR A 41 -1.57 7.95 5.05
C THR A 41 -0.78 9.23 4.81
N ALA A 42 0.48 9.14 4.40
CA ALA A 42 1.33 10.29 4.17
C ALA A 42 2.37 10.05 3.06
N VAL A 43 2.85 11.14 2.46
CA VAL A 43 4.00 11.13 1.54
C VAL A 43 4.97 12.24 1.96
N TRP A 44 6.24 11.90 2.14
CA TRP A 44 7.30 12.87 2.43
C TRP A 44 8.26 12.99 1.24
N ALA A 45 8.39 14.20 0.70
CA ALA A 45 9.32 14.53 -0.37
C ALA A 45 10.15 15.76 0.02
N ARG A 46 11.24 16.00 -0.72
CA ARG A 46 12.18 17.10 -0.48
C ARG A 46 12.07 18.11 -1.61
#